data_AF-A0A183GX28-F1
#
_entry.id   AF-A0A183GX28-F1
#
_cell.length_a   1.000
_cell.length_b   1.000
_cell.length_c   1.000
_cell.angle_alpha   90.00
_cell.angle_beta   90.00
_cell.angle_gamma   90.00
#
_symmetry.space_group_name_H-M   'P 1'
#
loop_
_entity.id
_entity.type
_entity.pdbx_description
1 polymer ?
#
loop_
_entity_poly.entity_id
_entity_poly.type
_entity_poly.pdbx_seq_one_letter_code
_entity_poly.pdbx_strand_id
1 'polypeptide(L)' 'LIFLDAHSEANYNWLPPLLDPIVEDYRTVVCPFVDVIDCDTYEIKPQDQGARGTMR' A
#
# COMPACT_ATOMS: atom_id res chain seq x y z
N LEU A 1 -0.31 -3.78 14.21
CA LEU A 1 1.07 -4.09 13.75
C LEU A 1 1.12 -3.79 12.26
N ILE A 2 2.16 -3.12 11.78
CA ILE A 2 2.32 -2.74 10.37
C ILE A 2 3.59 -3.39 9.86
N PHE A 3 3.52 -4.06 8.72
CA PHE A 3 4.66 -4.66 8.02
C PHE A 3 4.88 -3.92 6.71
N LEU A 4 6.11 -3.48 6.48
CA LEU A 4 6.54 -2.80 5.27
C LEU A 4 7.79 -3.50 4.74
N ASP A 5 7.91 -3.60 3.43
CA ASP A 5 9.14 -4.08 2.79
C ASP A 5 10.25 -3.03 2.93
N ALA A 6 11.50 -3.46 2.99
CA ALA A 6 12.67 -2.59 3.17
C ALA A 6 12.88 -1.61 2.00
N HIS A 7 12.29 -1.88 0.83
CA HIS A 7 12.38 -1.06 -0.37
C HIS A 7 11.06 -0.35 -0.73
N SER A 8 10.16 -0.18 0.25
CA SER A 8 8.89 0.54 0.04
C SER A 8 8.99 2.01 0.46
N GLU A 9 8.29 2.90 -0.26
CA GLU A 9 8.16 4.31 0.07
C GLU A 9 6.69 4.64 0.38
N ALA A 10 6.46 5.34 1.50
CA ALA A 10 5.12 5.65 1.96
C ALA A 10 4.67 7.03 1.46
N ASN A 11 3.51 7.09 0.80
CA ASN A 11 2.96 8.33 0.25
C ASN A 11 2.31 9.21 1.34
N TYR A 12 2.05 10.49 1.05
CA TYR A 12 1.39 11.39 1.99
C TYR A 12 0.03 10.84 2.45
N ASN A 13 -0.20 10.86 3.77
CA ASN A 13 -1.46 10.43 4.38
C ASN A 13 -1.89 8.98 4.08
N TRP A 14 -0.92 8.09 3.85
CA TRP A 14 -1.17 6.66 3.58
C TRP A 14 -1.75 5.89 4.78
N LEU A 15 -1.46 6.34 6.01
CA LEU A 15 -1.75 5.57 7.24
C LEU A 15 -3.17 5.75 7.79
N PRO A 16 -3.73 6.97 7.96
CA PRO A 16 -5.07 7.15 8.51
C PRO A 16 -6.18 6.31 7.84
N PRO A 17 -6.28 6.24 6.49
CA PRO A 17 -7.33 5.44 5.85
C PRO A 17 -7.19 3.93 6.08
N LEU A 18 -6.01 3.45 6.47
CA LEU A 18 -5.79 2.04 6.82
C LEU A 18 -6.12 1.74 8.28
N LEU A 19 -6.04 2.75 9.16
CA LEU A 19 -6.33 2.58 10.59
C LEU A 19 -7.83 2.58 10.87
N ASP A 20 -8.61 3.41 10.16
CA ASP A 20 -10.05 3.52 10.34
C ASP A 20 -10.78 2.15 10.38
N PRO A 21 -10.60 1.24 9.39
CA PRO A 21 -11.25 -0.08 9.42
C PRO A 21 -10.73 -1.02 10.50
N ILE A 22 -9.49 -0.85 10.99
CA ILE A 22 -8.93 -1.64 12.10
C ILE A 22 -9.54 -1.19 13.43
N VAL A 23 -9.83 0.11 13.57
CA VAL A 23 -10.51 0.65 14.76
C VAL A 23 -11.96 0.16 14.83
N GLU A 24 -12.63 0.03 13.68
CA GLU A 24 -13.99 -0.52 13.60
C GLU A 24 -14.04 -2.02 13.93
N ASP A 25 -13.10 -2.82 13.40
CA ASP A 25 -12.98 -4.24 13.73
C ASP A 25 -11.50 -4.68 13.82
N TYR A 26 -11.07 -5.05 15.02
CA TYR A 26 -9.70 -5.49 15.31
C TYR A 26 -9.30 -6.81 14.63
N ARG A 27 -10.27 -7.55 14.06
CA ARG A 27 -10.02 -8.77 13.26
C ARG A 27 -9.76 -8.45 11.79
N THR A 28 -9.96 -7.20 11.37
CA THR A 28 -9.73 -6.76 10.00
C THR A 28 -8.25 -6.61 9.71
N VAL A 29 -7.82 -7.17 8.58
CA VAL A 29 -6.48 -6.95 8.00
C VAL A 29 -6.65 -6.17 6.71
N VAL A 30 -5.92 -5.06 6.57
CA VAL A 30 -5.96 -4.20 5.39
C VAL A 30 -4.60 -4.14 4.71
N CYS A 31 -4.61 -3.86 3.40
CA CYS A 31 -3.41 -3.66 2.60
C CYS A 31 -3.56 -2.34 1.80
N PRO A 32 -2.56 -1.45 1.80
CA PRO A 32 -2.57 -0.28 0.93
C PRO A 32 -2.49 -0.68 -0.55
N PHE A 33 -2.87 0.26 -1.41
CA PHE A 33 -2.47 0.18 -2.82
C PHE A 33 -0.94 0.33 -2.90
N VAL A 34 -0.31 -0.54 -3.69
CA VAL A 34 1.14 -0.56 -3.89
C VAL A 34 1.41 -0.06 -5.29
N ASP A 35 2.02 1.13 -5.38
CA ASP A 35 2.49 1.70 -6.64
C ASP A 35 3.86 1.12 -7.02
N VAL A 36 4.20 1.13 -8.32
CA VAL A 36 5.51 0.68 -8.79
C VAL A 36 6.52 1.80 -8.65
N ILE A 37 7.67 1.51 -8.06
CA ILE A 37 8.87 2.35 -8.14
C ILE A 37 9.82 1.72 -9.17
N ASP A 38 10.12 2.45 -10.23
CA ASP A 38 11.04 2.01 -11.28
C ASP A 38 12.47 1.85 -10.72
N CYS A 39 13.12 0.70 -10.92
CA CYS A 39 14.44 0.45 -10.34
C CYS A 39 15.57 1.23 -11.01
N ASP A 40 15.35 1.73 -12.23
CA ASP A 40 16.36 2.45 -13.00
C ASP A 40 16.14 3.98 -12.90
N THR A 41 14.88 4.42 -12.95
CA THR A 41 14.54 5.87 -12.94
C THR A 41 14.03 6.38 -11.59
N TYR A 42 13.72 5.49 -10.64
CA TYR A 42 13.09 5.82 -9.35
C TYR A 42 11.77 6.60 -9.47
N GLU A 43 11.12 6.53 -10.63
CA GLU A 43 9.83 7.18 -10.85
C GLU A 43 8.69 6.33 -10.26
N ILE A 44 7.78 7.00 -9.54
CA ILE A 44 6.56 6.39 -8.99
C ILE A 44 5.52 6.32 -10.10
N LYS A 45 5.08 5.11 -10.46
CA LYS A 45 4.06 4.85 -11.47
C LYS A 45 2.88 4.12 -10.81
N PRO A 46 1.63 4.61 -10.99
CA PRO A 46 0.46 3.94 -10.42
C PRO A 46 0.28 2.55 -11.06
N GLN A 47 0.16 1.52 -10.21
CA GLN A 47 0.03 0.13 -10.67
C GLN A 47 -1.44 -0.21 -10.99
N ASP A 48 -2.00 0.43 -12.02
CA ASP A 48 -3.31 0.16 -12.66
C ASP A 48 -4.57 0.12 -11.75
N GLN A 49 -5.69 0.66 -12.24
CA GLN A 49 -6.90 0.94 -11.46
C GLN A 49 -7.76 -0.32 -11.17
N GLY A 50 -7.29 -1.24 -10.34
CA GLY A 50 -8.23 -2.00 -9.49
C GLY A 50 -8.12 -3.52 -9.40
N ALA A 51 -6.99 -4.15 -9.71
CA ALA A 51 -6.81 -5.55 -9.37
C ALA A 51 -6.17 -5.69 -7.97
N ARG A 52 -7.00 -5.67 -6.91
CA ARG A 52 -6.56 -6.12 -5.58
C ARG A 52 -6.00 -7.54 -5.71
N GLY A 53 -4.69 -7.72 -5.57
CA GLY A 53 -4.05 -9.04 -5.52
C GLY A 53 -3.60 -9.65 -6.85
N THR A 54 -3.46 -8.89 -7.94
CA THR A 54 -2.78 -9.43 -9.14
C THR A 54 -1.27 -9.19 -9.01
N MET A 55 -0.58 -10.08 -8.31
CA MET A 55 0.80 -10.39 -8.67
C MET A 55 0.70 -11.36 -9.85
N ARG A 56 0.82 -10.84 -11.07
CA ARG A 56 1.06 -11.67 -12.23
C ARG A 56 2.42 -11.34 -12.82
#